data_AF-A0A1Q7PWZ5-F1
#
_entry.id   AF-A0A1Q7PWZ5-F1
#
_cell.length_a   1.000
_cell.length_b   1.000
_cell.length_c   1.000
_cell.angle_alpha   90.00
_cell.angle_beta   90.00
_cell.angle_gamma   90.00
#
_symmetry.space_group_name_H-M   'P 1'
#
loop_
_entity.id
_entity.type
_entity.pdbx_description
1 polymer ?
#
loop_
_entity_poly.entity_id
_entity_poly.type
_entity_poly.pdbx_seq_one_letter_code
_entity_poly.pdbx_strand_id
1 'polypeptide(L)'
;MNTNYLYLLVFAALIGETDVEVNLRSIFQAENVFVTVLLGIAGTKAILIAMYYQHLRYEPKSLSTWVIIGLVIASLLMGLSFVQLHVGHP
;
A
#
# COMPACT_ATOMS: atom_id res chain seq x y z
N MET A 1 10.37 17.50 18.41
CA MET A 1 10.29 17.55 16.94
C MET A 1 8.98 18.23 16.57
N ASN A 2 8.98 19.28 15.76
CA ASN A 2 7.74 19.95 15.36
C ASN A 2 6.93 18.99 14.47
N THR A 3 5.62 18.87 14.68
CA THR A 3 4.77 17.89 13.99
C THR A 3 4.87 18.03 12.47
N ASN A 4 4.93 19.26 11.95
CA ASN A 4 5.11 19.55 10.52
C ASN A 4 6.40 18.97 9.92
N TYR A 5 7.51 18.98 10.65
CA TYR A 5 8.76 18.39 10.17
C TYR A 5 8.66 16.87 10.05
N LEU A 6 7.90 16.23 10.94
CA LEU A 6 7.67 14.80 10.87
C LEU A 6 6.87 14.44 9.61
N TYR A 7 5.81 15.19 9.30
CA TYR A 7 5.06 15.02 8.06
C TYR A 7 5.95 15.14 6.82
N LEU A 8 6.75 16.21 6.73
CA LEU A 8 7.67 16.39 5.60
C LEU A 8 8.71 15.27 5.46
N LEU A 9 9.16 14.70 6.58
CA LEU A 9 10.07 13.55 6.56
C LEU A 9 9.37 12.29 6.01
N VAL A 10 8.16 12.01 6.47
CA VAL A 10 7.35 10.89 5.93
C VAL A 10 7.02 11.12 4.44
N PHE A 11 6.76 12.37 4.04
CA PHE A 11 6.57 12.72 2.63
C PHE A 11 7.80 12.39 1.78
N ALA A 12 8.98 12.81 2.24
CA ALA A 12 10.24 12.52 1.56
C ALA A 12 10.50 11.01 1.48
N ALA A 13 10.18 10.25 2.53
CA ALA A 13 10.27 8.79 2.51
C ALA A 13 9.35 8.17 1.44
N LEU A 14 8.08 8.61 1.35
CA LEU A 14 7.13 8.14 0.34
C LEU A 14 7.61 8.42 -1.10
N ILE A 15 8.23 9.59 -1.33
CA ILE A 15 8.86 9.94 -2.61
C ILE A 15 10.02 9.00 -2.90
N GLY A 16 10.94 8.82 -1.94
CA GLY A 16 12.09 7.93 -2.08
C GLY A 16 11.68 6.49 -2.39
N GLU A 17 10.64 5.98 -1.73
CA GLU A 17 10.08 4.67 -2.05
C GLU A 17 9.55 4.59 -3.49
N THR A 18 8.91 5.65 -4.02
CA THR A 18 8.44 5.67 -5.42
C THR A 18 9.62 5.64 -6.41
N ASP A 19 10.68 6.37 -6.10
CA ASP A 19 11.88 6.39 -6.93
C ASP A 19 12.52 5.00 -6.99
N VAL A 20 12.61 4.32 -5.86
CA VAL A 20 13.05 2.91 -5.80
C VAL A 20 12.12 2.02 -6.62
N GLU A 21 10.80 2.20 -6.53
CA GLU A 21 9.80 1.40 -7.25
C GLU A 21 9.94 1.50 -8.77
N VAL A 22 10.09 2.72 -9.30
CA VAL A 22 10.26 2.99 -10.73
C VAL A 22 11.55 2.37 -11.27
N ASN A 23 12.60 2.34 -10.45
CA ASN A 23 13.90 1.78 -10.83
C ASN A 23 14.06 0.31 -10.45
N LEU A 24 13.08 -0.30 -9.76
CA LEU A 24 13.22 -1.63 -9.16
C LEU A 24 13.48 -2.73 -10.19
N ARG A 25 12.94 -2.59 -11.40
CA ARG A 25 13.14 -3.52 -12.53
C ARG A 25 14.61 -3.59 -12.97
N SER A 26 15.39 -2.53 -12.74
CA SER A 26 16.82 -2.53 -13.05
C SER A 26 17.64 -3.37 -12.05
N ILE A 27 17.09 -3.64 -10.86
CA ILE A 27 17.77 -4.34 -9.76
C ILE A 27 17.36 -5.82 -9.73
N PHE A 28 16.06 -6.10 -9.86
CA PHE A 28 15.53 -7.46 -9.78
C PHE A 28 15.01 -7.94 -11.14
N GLN A 29 15.69 -8.93 -11.71
CA GLN A 29 15.29 -9.56 -12.98
C GLN A 29 14.34 -10.76 -12.79
N ALA A 30 14.37 -11.38 -11.62
CA ALA A 30 13.47 -12.49 -11.29
C ALA A 30 12.08 -11.94 -10.96
N GLU A 31 11.09 -12.26 -11.78
CA GLU A 31 9.71 -11.75 -11.66
C GLU A 31 9.10 -12.01 -10.27
N ASN A 32 9.31 -13.19 -9.69
CA ASN A 32 8.77 -13.50 -8.35
C ASN A 32 9.35 -12.60 -7.26
N VAL A 33 10.64 -12.28 -7.34
CA VAL A 33 11.32 -11.40 -6.38
C VAL A 33 10.87 -9.97 -6.60
N PHE A 34 10.81 -9.53 -7.86
CA PHE A 34 10.33 -8.21 -8.25
C PHE A 34 8.92 -7.93 -7.71
N VAL A 35 7.97 -8.83 -7.95
CA VAL A 35 6.58 -8.71 -7.49
C VAL A 35 6.50 -8.71 -5.95
N THR A 36 7.26 -9.57 -5.28
CA THR A 36 7.24 -9.65 -3.81
C THR A 36 7.77 -8.37 -3.17
N VAL A 37 8.86 -7.81 -3.71
CA VAL A 37 9.44 -6.55 -3.20
C VAL A 37 8.53 -5.37 -3.51
N LEU A 38 7.94 -5.30 -4.70
CA LEU A 38 6.93 -4.29 -5.05
C LEU A 38 5.77 -4.30 -4.05
N LEU A 39 5.22 -5.48 -3.76
CA LEU A 39 4.11 -5.62 -2.83
C LEU A 39 4.50 -5.16 -1.43
N GLY A 40 5.72 -5.46 -0.99
CA GLY A 40 6.28 -4.95 0.27
C GLY A 40 6.32 -3.42 0.32
N ILE A 41 6.87 -2.78 -0.71
CA ILE A 41 6.96 -1.31 -0.84
C ILE A 41 5.56 -0.68 -0.81
N ALA A 42 4.61 -1.23 -1.57
CA ALA A 42 3.23 -0.77 -1.59
C ALA A 42 2.56 -0.88 -0.21
N GLY A 43 2.82 -1.97 0.52
CA GLY A 43 2.35 -2.16 1.89
C GLY A 43 2.91 -1.13 2.86
N THR A 44 4.21 -0.83 2.80
CA THR A 44 4.85 0.19 3.64
C THR A 44 4.25 1.58 3.37
N LYS A 45 4.05 1.96 2.10
CA LYS A 45 3.36 3.22 1.75
C LYS A 45 1.98 3.30 2.36
N ALA A 46 1.18 2.25 2.23
CA ALA A 46 -0.18 2.22 2.77
C ALA A 46 -0.19 2.44 4.29
N ILE A 47 0.75 1.83 5.01
CA ILE A 47 0.91 2.02 6.47
C ILE A 47 1.31 3.46 6.81
N LEU A 48 2.31 4.02 6.13
CA LEU A 48 2.77 5.38 6.35
C LEU A 48 1.65 6.40 6.07
N ILE A 49 0.88 6.20 5.00
CA ILE A 49 -0.27 7.04 4.67
C ILE A 49 -1.36 6.90 5.74
N ALA A 50 -1.69 5.68 6.17
CA ALA A 50 -2.71 5.46 7.18
C ALA A 50 -2.35 6.07 8.55
N MET A 51 -1.08 5.96 8.96
CA MET A 51 -0.62 6.48 10.26
C MET A 51 -0.47 8.00 10.29
N TYR A 52 -0.03 8.60 9.18
CA TYR A 52 0.33 10.02 9.16
C TYR A 52 -0.67 10.86 8.37
N TYR A 53 -1.00 10.49 7.14
CA TYR A 53 -1.75 11.35 6.21
C TYR A 53 -3.26 11.17 6.21
N GLN A 54 -3.76 10.00 6.60
CA GLN A 54 -5.20 9.81 6.75
C GLN A 54 -5.69 10.48 8.03
N HIS A 55 -6.84 11.15 7.93
CA HIS A 55 -7.56 11.69 9.07
C HIS A 55 -7.98 10.62 10.09
N LEU A 56 -7.86 9.32 9.75
CA LEU A 56 -8.07 8.18 10.64
C LEU A 56 -7.33 8.27 11.97
N ARG A 57 -6.18 8.95 12.02
CA ARG A 57 -5.46 9.20 13.28
C ARG A 57 -6.29 10.01 14.29
N TYR A 58 -7.17 10.87 13.81
CA TYR A 58 -7.95 11.83 14.61
C TYR A 58 -9.43 11.49 14.72
N GLU A 59 -9.87 10.38 14.10
CA GLU A 59 -11.26 9.92 14.11
C GLU A 59 -11.52 8.85 15.20
N PRO A 60 -12.77 8.69 15.66
CA PRO A 60 -13.11 7.64 16.62
C PRO A 60 -12.78 6.26 16.06
N LYS A 61 -12.25 5.37 16.92
CA LYS A 61 -11.79 4.01 16.54
C LYS A 61 -12.78 3.20 15.70
N SER A 62 -14.08 3.47 15.82
CA SER A 62 -15.14 2.87 14.99
C SER A 62 -14.93 3.11 13.48
N LEU A 63 -14.59 4.33 13.06
CA LEU A 63 -14.34 4.68 11.66
C LEU A 63 -13.07 4.00 11.10
N SER A 64 -12.03 3.87 11.93
CA SER A 64 -10.83 3.10 11.55
C SER A 64 -11.13 1.61 11.35
N THR A 65 -12.02 1.02 12.15
CA THR A 65 -12.45 -0.36 11.97
C THR A 65 -13.20 -0.55 10.64
N TRP A 66 -14.01 0.43 10.23
CA TRP A 66 -14.70 0.42 8.93
C TRP A 66 -13.74 0.37 7.74
N VAL A 67 -12.63 1.12 7.80
CA VAL A 67 -11.61 1.09 6.74
C VAL A 67 -10.94 -0.27 6.64
N ILE A 68 -10.61 -0.90 7.76
CA ILE A 68 -10.04 -2.26 7.77
C ILE A 68 -11.02 -3.26 7.16
N ILE A 69 -12.30 -3.20 7.55
CA ILE A 69 -13.35 -4.06 7.00
C ILE A 69 -13.48 -3.86 5.49
N GLY A 70 -13.52 -2.59 5.03
CA GLY A 70 -13.57 -2.26 3.62
C GLY A 70 -12.36 -2.81 2.85
N LEU A 71 -11.17 -2.74 3.44
CA LEU A 71 -9.94 -3.25 2.84
C LEU A 71 -9.94 -4.78 2.71
N VAL A 72 -10.46 -5.49 3.73
CA VAL A 72 -10.64 -6.96 3.67
C VAL A 72 -11.64 -7.33 2.58
N ILE A 73 -12.80 -6.67 2.54
CA ILE A 73 -13.84 -6.94 1.54
C ILE A 73 -13.31 -6.66 0.12
N ALA A 74 -12.64 -5.53 -0.09
CA ALA A 74 -12.04 -5.18 -1.38
C ALA A 74 -11.01 -6.23 -1.82
N SER A 75 -10.15 -6.68 -0.90
CA SER A 75 -9.15 -7.71 -1.18
C SER A 75 -9.78 -9.05 -1.57
N LEU A 76 -10.85 -9.45 -0.88
CA LEU A 76 -11.60 -10.67 -1.18
C LEU A 76 -12.32 -10.58 -2.54
N LEU A 77 -13.01 -9.47 -2.81
CA LEU A 77 -13.69 -9.22 -4.09
C LEU A 77 -12.70 -9.22 -5.25
N MET A 78 -11.57 -8.54 -5.08
CA MET A 78 -10.53 -8.48 -6.09
C MET A 78 -9.95 -9.88 -6.34
N GLY A 79 -9.62 -10.63 -5.29
CA GLY A 79 -9.17 -12.02 -5.41
C GLY A 79 -10.17 -12.92 -6.14
N LEU A 80 -11.46 -12.86 -5.76
CA LEU A 80 -12.53 -13.62 -6.42
C LEU A 80 -12.68 -13.24 -7.90
N SER A 81 -12.61 -11.94 -8.23
CA SER A 81 -12.70 -11.47 -9.61
C SER A 81 -11.57 -11.99 -10.50
N PHE A 82 -10.34 -12.04 -9.97
CA PHE A 82 -9.21 -12.62 -10.71
C PHE A 82 -9.35 -14.12 -10.92
N VAL A 83 -9.83 -14.86 -9.92
CA VAL A 83 -10.11 -16.30 -10.06
C VAL A 83 -11.19 -16.54 -11.12
N GLN A 84 -12.27 -15.75 -11.12
CA GLN A 84 -13.36 -15.86 -12.11
C GLN A 84 -12.90 -15.52 -13.53
N LEU A 85 -12.09 -14.46 -13.70
CA LEU A 85 -11.54 -14.08 -15.00
C LEU A 85 -10.54 -15.12 -15.53
N HIS A 86 -9.76 -15.76 -14.65
CA HIS A 86 -8.84 -16.82 -15.05
C HIS A 86 -9.56 -18.12 -15.44
N VAL A 87 -10.66 -18.45 -14.78
CA VAL A 87 -11.49 -19.65 -15.08
C VAL A 87 -12.43 -19.43 -16.28
N GLY A 88 -12.77 -18.17 -16.59
CA GLY A 88 -13.71 -17.81 -17.65
C GLY A 88 -13.14 -17.78 -19.08
N HIS A 89 -11.84 -18.01 -19.26
CA HIS A 89 -11.21 -18.12 -20.59
C HIS A 89 -10.66 -19.54 -20.80
N PRO A 90 -11.13 -20.30 -21.83
CA PRO A 90 -10.51 -21.55 -22.23
C PRO A 90 -9.12 -21.35 -22.85
#